data_AF-A0A1G4JLX0-F1
#
_entry.id   AF-A0A1G4JLX0-F1
#
_cell.length_a   1.000
_cell.length_b   1.000
_cell.length_c   1.000
_cell.angle_alpha   90.00
_cell.angle_beta   90.00
_cell.angle_gamma   90.00
#
_symmetry.space_group_name_H-M   'P 1'
#
loop_
_entity.id
_entity.type
_entity.pdbx_description
1 polymer ?
#
loop_
_entity_poly.entity_id
_entity_poly.type
_entity_poly.pdbx_seq_one_letter_code
_entity_poly.pdbx_strand_id
1 'polypeptide(L)'
;MEAQPDPAQVSQAVDALARSILAQRIQTHKDKPERLRKLEFFKQQFDALLLAQHNIDGKTGPKMSLDVARLDSELQQGLTTLERDGGQYVLLPLSPGAGLPQGPAGDAKSTFGSSKKKKKSKLSCSFCNTQGHTRAHCEKRKLAPKP
;
A
#
# COMPACT_ATOMS: atom_id res chain seq x y z
N MET A 1 -47.17 43.12 -7.27
CA MET A 1 -46.28 44.04 -6.53
C MET A 1 -45.13 43.20 -6.01
N GLU A 2 -44.04 43.12 -6.77
CA GLU A 2 -42.83 42.41 -6.33
C GLU A 2 -42.04 43.35 -5.40
N ALA A 3 -41.87 42.93 -4.15
CA ALA A 3 -41.03 43.63 -3.19
C ALA A 3 -39.57 43.49 -3.65
N GLN A 4 -38.97 44.58 -4.11
CA GLN A 4 -37.54 44.59 -4.44
C GLN A 4 -36.75 44.29 -3.17
N PRO A 5 -35.81 43.32 -3.21
CA PRO A 5 -34.99 42.99 -2.06
C PRO A 5 -34.11 44.19 -1.71
N ASP A 6 -34.13 44.56 -0.43
CA ASP A 6 -33.34 45.65 0.12
C ASP A 6 -31.83 45.35 -0.06
N PRO A 7 -31.04 46.23 -0.70
CA PRO A 7 -29.62 45.98 -0.98
C PRO A 7 -28.79 45.69 0.29
N ALA A 8 -29.22 46.19 1.45
CA ALA A 8 -28.59 45.88 2.73
C ALA A 8 -28.77 44.42 3.16
N GLN A 9 -29.94 43.83 2.91
CA GLN A 9 -30.24 42.43 3.20
C GLN A 9 -29.47 41.49 2.27
N VAL A 10 -29.34 41.86 1.00
CA VAL A 10 -28.53 41.11 0.02
C VAL A 10 -27.06 41.10 0.45
N SER A 11 -26.54 42.25 0.88
CA SER A 11 -25.15 42.37 1.36
C SER A 11 -24.90 41.51 2.61
N GLN A 12 -25.80 41.53 3.59
CA GLN A 12 -25.69 40.66 4.78
C GLN A 12 -25.78 39.17 4.43
N ALA A 13 -26.67 38.79 3.49
CA ALA A 13 -26.79 37.41 3.07
C ALA A 13 -25.51 36.92 2.39
N VAL A 14 -24.88 37.74 1.54
CA VAL A 14 -23.59 37.44 0.90
C VAL A 14 -22.47 37.35 1.94
N ASP A 15 -22.45 38.24 2.91
CA ASP A 15 -21.43 38.26 3.98
C ASP A 15 -21.54 37.04 4.89
N ALA A 16 -22.78 36.62 5.21
CA ALA A 16 -23.04 35.39 5.94
C ALA A 16 -22.61 34.14 5.15
N LEU A 17 -22.84 34.13 3.84
CA LEU A 17 -22.40 33.06 2.93
C LEU A 17 -20.86 32.99 2.83
N ALA A 18 -20.19 34.15 2.75
CA ALA A 18 -18.74 34.21 2.75
C ALA A 18 -18.15 33.64 4.04
N ARG A 19 -18.74 33.98 5.19
CA ARG A 19 -18.32 33.44 6.51
C ARG A 19 -18.53 31.94 6.61
N SER A 20 -19.64 31.40 6.11
CA SER A 20 -19.89 29.96 6.16
C SER A 20 -18.93 29.17 5.28
N ILE A 21 -18.61 29.67 4.08
CA ILE A 21 -17.64 29.04 3.17
C ILE A 21 -16.22 29.06 3.80
N LEU A 22 -15.83 30.17 4.42
CA LEU A 22 -14.53 30.29 5.09
C LEU A 22 -14.44 29.35 6.30
N ALA A 23 -15.49 29.31 7.14
CA ALA A 23 -15.55 28.40 8.27
C ALA A 23 -15.46 26.94 7.83
N GLN A 24 -16.19 26.56 6.78
CA GLN A 24 -16.16 25.21 6.23
C GLN A 24 -14.77 24.85 5.69
N ARG A 25 -14.10 25.76 4.98
CA ARG A 25 -12.72 25.56 4.49
C ARG A 25 -11.73 25.34 5.64
N ILE A 26 -11.80 26.17 6.68
CA ILE A 26 -10.93 26.06 7.85
C ILE A 26 -11.15 24.71 8.56
N GLN A 27 -12.42 24.29 8.71
CA GLN A 27 -12.77 23.00 9.31
C GLN A 27 -12.16 21.84 8.50
N THR A 28 -12.39 21.79 7.18
CA THR A 28 -11.78 20.77 6.31
C THR A 28 -10.25 20.77 6.36
N HIS A 29 -9.61 21.93 6.51
CA HIS A 29 -8.16 22.03 6.63
C HIS A 29 -7.62 21.58 7.99
N LYS A 30 -8.38 21.76 9.07
CA LYS A 30 -8.01 21.32 10.42
C LYS A 30 -8.20 19.83 10.62
N ASP A 31 -9.27 19.27 10.07
CA ASP A 31 -9.59 17.85 10.25
C ASP A 31 -8.72 16.94 9.38
N LYS A 32 -8.24 17.44 8.24
CA LYS A 32 -7.37 16.70 7.31
C LYS A 32 -6.07 16.17 7.95
N PRO A 33 -5.24 16.98 8.66
CA PRO A 33 -4.00 16.48 9.27
C PRO A 33 -4.25 15.49 10.42
N GLU A 34 -5.28 15.71 11.25
CA GLU A 34 -5.61 14.76 12.32
C GLU A 34 -6.09 13.42 11.77
N ARG A 35 -6.91 13.47 10.71
CA ARG A 35 -7.39 12.29 10.00
C ARG A 35 -6.24 11.49 9.39
N LEU A 36 -5.31 12.17 8.71
CA LEU A 36 -4.13 11.51 8.12
C LEU A 36 -3.27 10.84 9.18
N ARG A 37 -3.05 11.48 10.34
CA ARG A 37 -2.32 10.86 11.46
C ARG A 37 -3.00 9.61 11.99
N LYS A 38 -4.33 9.65 12.16
CA LYS A 38 -5.11 8.47 12.61
C LYS A 38 -5.00 7.33 11.60
N LEU A 39 -5.04 7.64 10.30
CA LEU A 39 -4.87 6.67 9.23
C LEU A 39 -3.47 6.05 9.21
N GLU A 40 -2.42 6.86 9.40
CA GLU A 40 -1.04 6.37 9.49
C GLU A 40 -0.85 5.44 10.68
N PHE A 41 -1.37 5.81 11.85
CA PHE A 41 -1.33 4.97 13.03
C PHE A 41 -2.06 3.65 12.82
N PHE A 42 -3.26 3.70 12.25
CA PHE A 42 -4.05 2.52 11.92
C PHE A 42 -3.31 1.61 10.93
N LYS A 43 -2.70 2.19 9.90
CA LYS A 43 -1.87 1.46 8.93
C LYS A 43 -0.71 0.75 9.63
N GLN A 44 0.02 1.42 10.52
CA GLN A 44 1.14 0.82 11.25
C GLN A 44 0.69 -0.37 12.09
N GLN A 45 -0.43 -0.24 12.80
CA GLN A 45 -0.98 -1.33 13.61
C GLN A 45 -1.41 -2.53 12.75
N PHE A 46 -2.11 -2.29 11.65
CA PHE A 46 -2.54 -3.36 10.75
C PHE A 46 -1.39 -4.02 10.02
N ASP A 47 -0.41 -3.24 9.52
CA ASP A 47 0.78 -3.79 8.89
C ASP A 47 1.57 -4.66 9.88
N ALA A 48 1.63 -4.29 11.17
CA ALA A 48 2.25 -5.11 12.21
C ALA A 48 1.48 -6.42 12.46
N LEU A 49 0.14 -6.37 12.50
CA LEU A 49 -0.70 -7.57 12.64
C LEU A 49 -0.58 -8.50 11.44
N LEU A 50 -0.61 -7.95 10.22
CA LEU A 50 -0.43 -8.72 8.99
C LEU A 50 0.96 -9.38 8.93
N LEU A 51 2.00 -8.67 9.39
CA LEU A 51 3.34 -9.23 9.54
C LEU A 51 3.39 -10.37 10.57
N ALA A 52 2.75 -10.19 11.72
CA ALA A 52 2.68 -11.23 12.74
C ALA A 52 1.96 -12.48 12.22
N GLN A 53 0.83 -12.31 11.54
CA GLN A 53 0.08 -13.42 10.95
C GLN A 53 0.87 -14.15 9.86
N HIS A 54 1.57 -13.40 8.99
CA HIS A 54 2.43 -14.00 7.95
C HIS A 54 3.54 -14.87 8.54
N ASN A 55 4.16 -14.44 9.65
CA ASN A 55 5.16 -15.22 10.37
C ASN A 55 4.57 -16.50 10.99
N ILE A 56 3.31 -16.47 11.42
CA ILE A 56 2.62 -17.65 12.01
C ILE A 56 2.22 -18.64 10.92
N ASP A 57 1.66 -18.16 9.81
CA ASP A 57 1.16 -19.01 8.73
C ASP A 57 2.27 -19.62 7.87
N GLY A 58 3.52 -19.17 7.98
CA GLY A 58 4.71 -19.72 7.30
C GLY A 58 4.64 -19.70 5.77
N LYS A 59 3.55 -19.16 5.19
CA LYS A 59 3.31 -19.09 3.76
C LYS A 59 4.07 -17.92 3.19
N THR A 60 4.93 -18.22 2.23
CA THR A 60 5.73 -17.29 1.41
C THR A 60 4.85 -16.48 0.43
N GLY A 61 3.70 -15.98 0.89
CA GLY A 61 2.87 -15.05 0.14
C GLY A 61 3.50 -13.66 0.13
N PRO A 62 3.14 -12.81 -0.85
CA PRO A 62 3.59 -11.42 -0.88
C PRO A 62 3.17 -10.72 0.41
N LYS A 63 4.09 -9.99 1.03
CA LYS A 63 3.83 -9.15 2.21
C LYS A 63 2.67 -8.21 1.88
N MET A 64 1.51 -8.41 2.48
CA MET A 64 0.36 -7.52 2.28
C MET A 64 0.53 -6.29 3.18
N SER A 65 0.19 -5.11 2.66
CA SER A 65 0.15 -3.86 3.41
C SER A 65 -1.16 -3.14 3.14
N LEU A 66 -1.62 -2.37 4.12
CA LEU A 66 -2.89 -1.66 3.99
C LEU A 66 -2.78 -0.49 2.99
N ASP A 67 -3.71 -0.41 2.04
CA ASP A 67 -3.76 0.67 1.06
C ASP A 67 -4.44 1.91 1.67
N VAL A 68 -3.61 2.87 2.09
CA VAL A 68 -4.06 4.10 2.76
C VAL A 68 -4.91 4.99 1.85
N ALA A 69 -4.58 5.05 0.55
CA ALA A 69 -5.28 5.93 -0.37
C ALA A 69 -6.71 5.42 -0.65
N ARG A 70 -6.84 4.11 -0.79
CA ARG A 70 -8.16 3.47 -0.94
C ARG A 70 -8.94 3.48 0.36
N LEU A 71 -8.30 3.20 1.50
CA LEU A 71 -8.96 3.28 2.81
C LEU A 71 -9.47 4.70 3.11
N ASP A 72 -8.68 5.74 2.80
CA ASP A 72 -9.13 7.12 3.01
C ASP A 72 -10.36 7.45 2.16
N SER A 73 -10.38 6.98 0.91
CA SER A 73 -11.52 7.15 0.00
C SER A 73 -12.77 6.41 0.50
N GLU A 74 -12.61 5.16 0.94
CA GLU A 74 -13.70 4.36 1.51
C GLU A 74 -14.21 4.94 2.84
N LEU A 75 -13.35 5.51 3.68
CA LEU A 75 -13.77 6.23 4.89
C LEU A 75 -14.57 7.51 4.58
N GLN A 76 -14.36 8.16 3.43
CA GLN A 76 -15.20 9.30 3.00
C GLN A 76 -16.57 8.86 2.50
N GLN A 77 -16.63 7.69 1.85
CA GLN A 77 -17.84 7.17 1.20
C GLN A 77 -18.68 6.27 2.14
N GLY A 78 -18.08 5.78 3.22
CA GLY A 78 -18.66 4.81 4.14
C GLY A 78 -18.01 3.44 3.96
N LEU A 79 -17.49 2.87 5.05
CA LEU A 79 -16.88 1.55 5.03
C LEU A 79 -17.94 0.47 4.76
N THR A 80 -17.63 -0.46 3.86
CA THR A 80 -18.56 -1.55 3.54
C THR A 80 -18.54 -2.56 4.69
N THR A 81 -19.66 -2.63 5.42
CA THR A 81 -19.84 -3.61 6.48
C THR A 81 -20.58 -4.84 5.96
N LEU A 82 -20.07 -6.03 6.26
CA LEU A 82 -20.71 -7.31 5.97
C LEU A 82 -21.11 -7.98 7.28
N GLU A 83 -22.34 -8.47 7.37
CA GLU A 83 -22.79 -9.28 8.50
C GLU A 83 -22.60 -10.75 8.16
N ARG A 84 -21.76 -11.45 8.94
CA ARG A 84 -21.51 -12.88 8.76
C ARG A 84 -21.54 -13.54 10.14
N ASP A 85 -22.26 -14.65 10.27
CA ASP A 85 -22.35 -15.41 11.53
C ASP A 85 -22.75 -14.55 12.76
N GLY A 86 -23.59 -13.53 12.56
CA GLY A 86 -24.01 -12.59 13.61
C GLY A 86 -22.94 -11.56 14.03
N GLY A 87 -21.79 -11.54 13.35
CA GLY A 87 -20.72 -10.55 13.52
C GLY A 87 -20.69 -9.55 12.37
N GLN A 88 -20.50 -8.27 12.69
CA GLN A 88 -20.29 -7.23 11.69
C GLN A 88 -18.80 -7.11 11.37
N TYR A 89 -18.44 -7.37 10.11
CA TYR A 89 -17.09 -7.29 9.58
C TYR A 89 -16.95 -6.10 8.66
N VAL A 90 -15.76 -5.51 8.62
CA VAL A 90 -15.41 -4.45 7.68
C VAL A 90 -14.43 -5.02 6.66
N LEU A 91 -14.67 -4.72 5.38
CA LEU A 91 -13.71 -5.01 4.31
C LEU A 91 -12.64 -3.92 4.30
N LEU A 92 -11.38 -4.31 4.36
CA LEU A 92 -10.25 -3.38 4.26
C LEU A 92 -9.44 -3.66 2.98
N PRO A 93 -9.10 -2.62 2.20
CA PRO A 93 -8.31 -2.77 0.99
C PRO A 93 -6.85 -3.05 1.34
N LEU A 94 -6.38 -4.21 0.92
CA LEU A 94 -4.97 -4.60 1.03
C LEU A 94 -4.28 -4.45 -0.33
N SER A 95 -3.04 -3.98 -0.28
CA SER A 95 -2.13 -3.90 -1.42
C SER A 95 -0.95 -4.85 -1.18
N PRO A 96 -0.38 -5.46 -2.23
CA PRO A 96 0.89 -6.17 -2.09
C PRO A 96 1.97 -5.12 -1.75
N GLY A 97 2.45 -5.18 -0.51
CA GLY A 97 3.47 -4.29 0.01
C GLY A 97 4.77 -4.47 -0.75
N ALA A 98 5.17 -3.44 -1.47
CA ALA A 98 6.56 -3.26 -1.85
C ALA A 98 7.36 -3.16 -0.55
N GLY A 99 8.16 -4.20 -0.26
CA GLY A 99 8.93 -4.28 0.99
C GLY A 99 9.72 -3.00 1.23
N LEU A 100 9.35 -2.23 2.25
CA LEU A 100 10.18 -1.12 2.71
C LEU A 100 11.48 -1.70 3.32
N PRO A 101 12.64 -1.07 3.01
CA PRO A 101 13.94 -1.50 3.49
C PRO A 101 14.03 -1.30 5.00
N GLN A 102 14.51 -2.32 5.70
CA GLN A 102 14.93 -2.20 7.10
C GLN A 102 16.07 -1.17 7.18
N GLY A 103 15.90 -0.11 7.98
CA GLY A 103 17.02 0.71 8.47
C GLY A 103 17.63 0.13 9.75
N PRO A 104 18.51 0.87 10.45
CA PRO A 104 19.87 1.21 10.10
C PRO A 104 20.87 0.48 11.03
N ALA A 105 21.92 -0.11 10.49
CA ALA A 105 23.11 -0.49 11.26
C ALA A 105 24.33 0.01 10.48
N GLY A 106 25.19 0.72 11.20
CA GLY A 106 26.26 1.54 10.69
C GLY A 106 27.40 0.79 10.01
N ASP A 107 28.39 1.60 9.65
CA ASP A 107 29.70 1.28 9.09
C ASP A 107 29.75 1.03 7.59
N ALA A 108 29.69 2.16 6.88
CA ALA A 108 30.70 2.56 5.90
C ALA A 108 31.72 1.48 5.48
N LYS A 109 31.37 0.72 4.45
CA LYS A 109 32.38 0.34 3.45
C LYS A 109 31.77 0.35 2.06
N SER A 110 31.95 1.49 1.40
CA SER A 110 31.92 1.62 -0.05
C SER A 110 32.58 0.41 -0.70
N THR A 111 31.76 -0.45 -1.30
CA THR A 111 32.21 -1.27 -2.42
C THR A 111 31.12 -1.18 -3.46
N PHE A 112 31.38 -0.35 -4.47
CA PHE A 112 30.77 -0.46 -5.78
C PHE A 112 30.82 -1.93 -6.21
N GLY A 113 29.70 -2.64 -6.02
CA GLY A 113 29.45 -3.95 -6.59
C GLY A 113 29.31 -3.77 -8.09
N SER A 114 30.43 -3.66 -8.78
CA SER A 114 30.49 -3.78 -10.23
C SER A 114 29.64 -4.98 -10.64
N SER A 115 28.56 -4.71 -11.36
CA SER A 115 27.75 -5.73 -11.99
C SER A 115 28.65 -6.41 -13.02
N LYS A 116 29.37 -7.45 -12.59
CA LYS A 116 30.08 -8.36 -13.49
C LYS A 116 29.00 -8.94 -14.38
N LYS A 117 28.83 -8.38 -15.59
CA LYS A 117 28.15 -9.00 -16.71
C LYS A 117 28.76 -10.39 -16.84
N LYS A 118 28.08 -11.40 -16.28
CA LYS A 118 28.49 -12.79 -16.38
C LYS A 118 28.56 -13.08 -17.88
N LYS A 119 29.77 -13.35 -18.39
CA LYS A 119 29.94 -13.84 -19.77
C LYS A 119 28.98 -15.00 -19.93
N LYS A 120 28.00 -14.87 -20.82
CA LYS A 120 27.07 -15.95 -21.16
C LYS A 120 27.92 -17.10 -21.66
N SER A 121 28.05 -18.13 -20.82
CA SER A 121 28.73 -19.37 -21.20
C SER A 121 27.93 -19.99 -22.33
N LYS A 122 28.51 -20.06 -23.54
CA LYS A 122 27.95 -20.79 -24.70
C LYS A 122 28.03 -22.32 -24.52
N LEU A 123 28.26 -22.79 -23.30
CA LEU A 123 28.33 -24.21 -23.00
C LEU A 123 26.93 -24.82 -23.11
N SER A 124 26.78 -25.78 -24.01
CA SER A 124 25.59 -26.62 -24.13
C SER A 124 25.57 -27.67 -23.03
N CYS A 125 24.45 -27.81 -22.34
CA CYS A 125 24.24 -28.85 -21.36
C CYS A 125 24.27 -30.23 -22.04
N SER A 126 25.15 -31.14 -21.63
CA SER A 126 25.24 -32.48 -22.24
C SER A 126 24.03 -33.39 -21.97
N PHE A 127 23.06 -32.96 -21.15
CA PHE A 127 21.85 -33.72 -20.86
C PHE A 127 20.66 -33.31 -21.73
N CYS A 128 20.48 -32.01 -21.97
CA CYS A 128 19.34 -31.48 -22.71
C CYS A 128 19.72 -30.57 -23.89
N ASN A 129 21.01 -30.46 -24.19
CA ASN A 129 21.62 -29.68 -25.28
C ASN A 129 21.25 -28.19 -25.34
N THR A 130 20.62 -27.64 -24.30
CA THR A 130 20.34 -26.21 -24.19
C THR A 130 21.54 -25.45 -23.62
N GLN A 131 21.76 -24.23 -24.09
CA GLN A 131 22.87 -23.37 -23.65
C GLN A 131 22.55 -22.66 -22.32
N GLY A 132 23.58 -22.33 -21.55
CA GLY A 132 23.46 -21.50 -20.35
C GLY A 132 23.45 -22.28 -19.02
N HIS A 133 23.56 -23.60 -19.04
CA HIS A 133 23.76 -24.42 -17.83
C HIS A 133 24.57 -25.69 -18.12
N THR A 134 25.16 -26.27 -17.08
CA THR A 134 25.89 -27.55 -17.14
C THR A 134 24.97 -28.73 -16.78
N ARG A 135 25.37 -29.97 -17.11
CA ARG A 135 24.65 -31.21 -16.73
C ARG A 135 24.36 -31.31 -15.23
N ALA A 136 25.19 -30.71 -14.38
CA ALA A 136 25.00 -30.68 -12.94
C ALA A 136 23.80 -29.83 -12.50
N HIS A 137 23.50 -28.75 -13.23
CA HIS A 137 22.44 -27.80 -12.92
C HIS A 137 21.26 -27.86 -13.90
N CYS A 138 21.10 -28.97 -14.61
CA CYS A 138 19.98 -29.17 -15.52
C CYS A 138 18.69 -29.45 -14.74
N GLU A 139 17.67 -28.61 -14.92
CA GLU A 139 16.37 -28.80 -14.26
C GLU A 139 15.70 -30.11 -14.69
N LYS A 140 15.79 -30.47 -15.98
CA LYS A 140 15.27 -31.75 -16.50
C LYS A 140 15.90 -32.97 -15.83
N ARG A 141 17.15 -32.88 -15.36
CA ARG A 141 17.80 -33.94 -14.59
C ARG A 141 17.28 -33.99 -13.14
N LYS A 142 17.02 -32.84 -12.52
CA LYS A 142 16.49 -32.78 -11.15
C LYS A 142 15.05 -33.29 -11.04
N LEU A 143 14.30 -33.22 -12.14
CA LEU A 143 12.92 -33.73 -12.25
C LEU A 143 12.84 -35.23 -12.58
N ALA A 144 13.93 -35.87 -13.01
CA ALA A 144 13.95 -37.31 -13.23
C ALA A 144 14.18 -38.02 -11.89
N PRO A 145 13.30 -38.97 -11.46
CA PRO A 145 13.60 -39.83 -10.33
C PRO A 145 14.84 -40.66 -10.67
N LYS A 146 15.79 -40.72 -9.72
CA LYS A 146 16.98 -41.59 -9.85
C LYS A 146 16.50 -43.04 -10.02
N PRO A 147 17.04 -43.82 -10.97
CA PRO A 147 16.95 -45.27 -10.90
C PRO A 147 17.71 -45.79 -9.67
#